data_AF-A0A5A8CN62-F1
#
_entry.id   AF-A0A5A8CN62-F1
#
_cell.length_a   1.000
_cell.length_b   1.000
_cell.length_c   1.000
_cell.angle_alpha   90.00
_cell.angle_beta   90.00
_cell.angle_gamma   90.00
#
_symmetry.space_group_name_H-M   'P 1'
#
loop_
_entity.id
_entity.type
_entity.pdbx_description
1 polymer ?
#
loop_
_entity_poly.entity_id
_entity_poly.type
_entity_poly.pdbx_seq_one_letter_code
_entity_poly.pdbx_strand_id
1 'polypeptide(L)'
;MRGRLAVLAACVAVARASAACSIDVGARIVDDSRRPVEKGAPPPRSMPADLVDAFTRCGSVPVHDFYVDDTLGGKGLFVEFGKESFDKQLKSAQALIAKADAQKGRKPFLLSIPGALGRAAEAMRRHRGVFAGARVAVFGSQQPTYETLALALGAESVTVFEYQVPKFQHPRVVTADARALGAAAAAQGGWPAPTDELAPGGERWLREGGQFDVALSVSSFDHDGLGRYGDPLCPDGDLRAMDTAMLAVRPGGLLFVSVPVGPDAVAFNLMRRYGRQRLPLLLEGWTDVDRVTWEDDRLDAEVDIRRTYEPVFVLRKPAAGEQPTDWLREMRRAAPGTQDEL
;
A
#
# COMPACT_ATOMS: atom_id res chain seq x y z
N MET A 1 20.01 44.81 16.73
CA MET A 1 19.45 43.98 17.83
C MET A 1 18.19 43.31 17.29
N ARG A 2 18.30 42.09 16.75
CA ARG A 2 17.91 40.80 17.40
C ARG A 2 16.48 40.80 17.98
N GLY A 3 15.61 40.02 17.34
CA GLY A 3 14.35 39.50 17.89
C GLY A 3 13.87 38.30 17.06
N ARG A 4 14.26 37.10 17.48
CA ARG A 4 13.97 35.78 16.88
C ARG A 4 12.46 35.46 17.01
N LEU A 5 11.80 35.01 15.94
CA LEU A 5 11.47 33.61 15.62
C LEU A 5 10.93 32.79 16.81
N ALA A 6 9.63 32.50 16.79
CA ALA A 6 9.03 31.38 17.50
C ALA A 6 8.44 30.43 16.45
N VAL A 7 9.25 29.45 16.03
CA VAL A 7 8.76 28.25 15.33
C VAL A 7 8.21 27.34 16.41
N LEU A 8 6.92 27.02 16.35
CA LEU A 8 6.32 25.98 17.19
C LEU A 8 7.05 24.67 16.88
N ALA A 9 7.83 24.18 17.84
CA ALA A 9 8.29 22.80 17.85
C ALA A 9 7.06 21.91 18.10
N ALA A 10 6.70 21.08 17.11
CA ALA A 10 5.77 19.98 17.35
C ALA A 10 6.43 19.03 18.35
N CYS A 11 5.77 18.79 19.49
CA CYS A 11 6.22 17.78 20.45
C CYS A 11 6.18 16.41 19.76
N VAL A 12 7.36 15.85 19.49
CA VAL A 12 7.52 14.42 19.20
C VAL A 12 7.35 13.71 20.54
N ALA A 13 6.19 13.10 20.77
CA ALA A 13 6.02 12.21 21.91
C ALA A 13 6.77 10.90 21.60
N VAL A 14 7.97 10.76 22.17
CA VAL A 14 8.69 9.48 22.13
C VAL A 14 8.00 8.53 23.09
N ALA A 15 7.25 7.56 22.57
CA ALA A 15 6.72 6.46 23.37
C ALA A 15 7.90 5.69 24.00
N ARG A 16 7.93 5.58 25.33
CA ARG A 16 8.95 4.78 26.02
C ARG A 16 8.60 3.30 25.87
N ALA A 17 9.52 2.52 25.33
CA ALA A 17 9.43 1.07 25.24
C ALA A 17 9.15 0.43 26.62
N SER A 18 8.26 -0.55 26.68
CA SER A 18 8.14 -1.44 27.84
C SER A 18 9.46 -2.19 28.08
N ALA A 19 9.88 -2.33 29.33
CA ALA A 19 11.10 -3.07 29.72
C ALA A 19 11.06 -4.57 29.34
N ALA A 20 9.90 -5.10 28.94
CA ALA A 20 9.72 -6.49 28.49
C ALA A 20 9.66 -6.63 26.96
N CYS A 21 9.70 -5.54 26.19
CA CYS A 21 9.57 -5.58 24.74
C CYS A 21 10.93 -5.75 24.08
N SER A 22 11.20 -6.95 23.54
CA SER A 22 12.34 -7.20 22.67
C SER A 22 11.84 -7.56 21.28
N ILE A 23 12.07 -6.68 20.30
CA ILE A 23 11.83 -6.97 18.89
C ILE A 23 13.18 -6.99 18.19
N ASP A 24 13.45 -8.06 17.43
CA ASP A 24 14.51 -8.05 16.45
C ASP A 24 14.13 -7.03 15.37
N VAL A 25 15.01 -6.05 15.14
CA VAL A 25 14.84 -4.94 14.18
C VAL A 25 14.60 -5.45 12.75
N GLY A 26 14.78 -6.75 12.47
CA GLY A 26 14.43 -7.41 11.20
C GLY A 26 13.25 -8.40 11.22
N ALA A 27 12.51 -8.55 12.33
CA ALA A 27 11.44 -9.56 12.42
C ALA A 27 10.03 -8.94 12.34
N ARG A 28 9.11 -9.64 11.69
CA ARG A 28 7.66 -9.37 11.77
C ARG A 28 7.19 -9.60 13.20
N ILE A 29 6.29 -8.75 13.69
CA ILE A 29 5.64 -9.01 14.97
C ILE A 29 4.54 -10.01 14.63
N VAL A 30 4.70 -11.26 15.04
CA VAL A 30 3.62 -12.27 14.90
C VAL A 30 2.54 -11.95 15.96
N ASP A 31 1.96 -10.75 15.88
CA ASP A 31 0.84 -10.32 16.68
C ASP A 31 -0.44 -10.68 15.92
N ASP A 32 -1.15 -11.67 16.44
CA ASP A 32 -2.45 -12.10 15.91
C ASP A 32 -3.63 -11.34 16.52
N SER A 33 -3.37 -10.30 17.31
CA SER A 33 -4.40 -9.45 17.93
C SER A 33 -5.04 -8.45 16.97
N ARG A 34 -5.56 -8.96 15.83
CA ARG A 34 -6.54 -8.20 15.04
C ARG A 34 -7.70 -7.83 15.94
N ARG A 35 -7.91 -6.53 16.16
CA ARG A 35 -9.06 -6.04 16.91
C ARG A 35 -10.07 -5.48 15.94
N PRO A 36 -11.28 -6.07 15.86
CA PRO A 36 -12.37 -5.47 15.11
C PRO A 36 -12.58 -4.03 15.59
N VAL A 37 -12.75 -3.11 14.65
CA VAL A 37 -13.32 -1.80 14.98
C VAL A 37 -14.82 -2.01 15.19
N GLU A 38 -15.38 -1.36 16.22
CA GLU A 38 -16.80 -1.46 16.53
C GLU A 38 -17.63 -1.00 15.32
N LYS A 39 -18.54 -1.87 14.86
CA LYS A 39 -19.38 -1.60 13.69
C LYS A 39 -20.28 -0.39 13.99
N GLY A 40 -20.24 0.61 13.10
CA GLY A 40 -21.01 1.85 13.29
C GLY A 40 -20.32 2.89 14.16
N ALA A 41 -19.11 2.62 14.67
CA ALA A 41 -18.30 3.60 15.40
C ALA A 41 -17.28 4.28 14.48
N PRO A 42 -16.90 5.55 14.78
CA PRO A 42 -15.78 6.20 14.12
C PRO A 42 -14.46 5.46 14.41
N PRO A 43 -13.43 5.65 13.58
CA PRO A 43 -12.13 5.05 13.83
C PRO A 43 -11.49 5.60 15.11
N PRO A 44 -10.58 4.84 15.73
CA PRO A 44 -9.94 5.25 16.98
C PRO A 44 -9.08 6.49 16.77
N ARG A 45 -9.23 7.46 17.69
CA ARG A 45 -8.42 8.69 17.72
C ARG A 45 -7.00 8.49 18.25
N SER A 46 -6.82 7.47 19.07
CA SER A 46 -5.57 7.19 19.76
C SER A 46 -5.26 5.71 19.65
N MET A 47 -3.96 5.41 19.53
CA MET A 47 -3.45 4.05 19.55
C MET A 47 -3.82 3.38 20.88
N PRO A 48 -4.44 2.17 20.90
CA PRO A 48 -4.71 1.45 22.14
C PRO A 48 -3.41 1.21 22.92
N ALA A 49 -3.43 1.47 24.23
CA ALA A 49 -2.23 1.46 25.08
C ALA A 49 -1.44 0.14 25.01
N ASP A 50 -2.16 -0.97 24.88
CA ASP A 50 -1.61 -2.32 24.80
C ASP A 50 -1.15 -2.73 23.38
N LEU A 51 -1.43 -1.92 22.35
CA LEU A 51 -0.87 -2.07 21.01
C LEU A 51 0.29 -1.11 20.72
N VAL A 52 0.61 -0.19 21.65
CA VAL A 52 1.64 0.84 21.42
C VAL A 52 2.97 0.22 21.07
N ASP A 53 3.44 -0.74 21.87
CA ASP A 53 4.72 -1.41 21.61
C ASP A 53 4.72 -2.13 20.25
N ALA A 54 3.60 -2.70 19.83
CA ALA A 54 3.52 -3.40 18.55
C ALA A 54 3.57 -2.42 17.36
N PHE A 55 2.77 -1.35 17.36
CA PHE A 55 2.80 -0.34 16.29
C PHE A 55 4.13 0.41 16.21
N THR A 56 4.75 0.66 17.37
CA THR A 56 6.01 1.43 17.46
C THR A 56 7.26 0.56 17.40
N ARG A 57 7.11 -0.76 17.27
CA ARG A 57 8.20 -1.74 17.33
C ARG A 57 9.08 -1.53 18.58
N CYS A 58 8.48 -1.66 19.76
CA CYS A 58 9.09 -1.38 21.06
C CYS A 58 9.66 0.05 21.14
N GLY A 59 8.91 1.04 20.66
CA GLY A 59 9.34 2.44 20.68
C GLY A 59 10.47 2.82 19.72
N SER A 60 10.93 1.91 18.85
CA SER A 60 11.97 2.22 17.85
C SER A 60 11.46 3.07 16.67
N VAL A 61 10.14 3.09 16.48
CA VAL A 61 9.45 3.87 15.44
C VAL A 61 8.69 5.03 16.08
N PRO A 62 9.01 6.29 15.73
CA PRO A 62 8.32 7.46 16.27
C PRO A 62 6.84 7.51 15.84
N VAL A 63 6.01 8.05 16.73
CA VAL A 63 4.58 8.28 16.50
C VAL A 63 4.31 9.77 16.28
N HIS A 64 3.48 10.08 15.29
CA HIS A 64 2.96 11.41 15.05
C HIS A 64 1.44 11.42 15.26
N ASP A 65 0.94 12.45 15.92
CA ASP A 65 -0.50 12.63 16.15
C ASP A 65 -1.19 13.12 14.89
N PHE A 66 -2.05 12.28 14.33
CA PHE A 66 -2.98 12.62 13.26
C PHE A 66 -4.33 11.97 13.49
N TYR A 67 -5.37 12.47 12.84
CA TYR A 67 -6.66 11.79 12.87
C TYR A 67 -7.41 12.03 11.58
N VAL A 68 -7.82 10.94 10.97
CA VAL A 68 -8.72 10.95 9.81
C VAL A 68 -9.82 9.93 10.03
N ASP A 69 -11.03 10.34 9.67
CA ASP A 69 -12.22 9.48 9.64
C ASP A 69 -12.78 9.44 8.23
N ASP A 70 -12.41 8.41 7.48
CA ASP A 70 -12.96 8.15 6.15
C ASP A 70 -14.19 7.25 6.20
N THR A 71 -14.67 6.89 7.40
CA THR A 71 -15.88 6.08 7.60
C THR A 71 -17.14 6.92 7.77
N LEU A 72 -17.05 8.25 7.67
CA LEU A 72 -18.16 9.18 7.94
C LEU A 72 -18.82 8.94 9.31
N GLY A 73 -18.00 8.78 10.35
CA GLY A 73 -18.47 8.49 11.71
C GLY A 73 -18.99 7.06 11.87
N GLY A 74 -18.36 6.09 11.20
CA GLY A 74 -18.70 4.66 11.25
C GLY A 74 -19.80 4.22 10.27
N LYS A 75 -20.34 5.14 9.47
CA LYS A 75 -21.44 4.88 8.51
C LYS A 75 -20.97 4.20 7.23
N GLY A 76 -19.68 4.32 6.91
CA GLY A 76 -19.11 3.97 5.63
C GLY A 76 -19.28 5.07 4.59
N LEU A 77 -18.27 5.24 3.74
CA LEU A 77 -18.27 6.06 2.55
C LEU A 77 -18.71 5.19 1.36
N PHE A 78 -19.86 5.52 0.76
CA PHE A 78 -20.33 4.85 -0.45
C PHE A 78 -20.05 5.73 -1.67
N VAL A 79 -19.07 5.34 -2.48
CA VAL A 79 -18.74 6.02 -3.73
C VAL A 79 -19.29 5.25 -4.92
N GLU A 80 -20.01 5.92 -5.81
CA GLU A 80 -20.52 5.32 -7.05
C GLU A 80 -20.06 6.10 -8.28
N PHE A 81 -19.54 5.36 -9.27
CA PHE A 81 -19.27 5.85 -10.61
C PHE A 81 -20.17 5.12 -11.61
N GLY A 82 -21.18 5.83 -12.10
CA GLY A 82 -22.04 5.35 -13.16
C GLY A 82 -21.30 5.17 -14.49
N LYS A 83 -21.88 4.40 -15.41
CA LYS A 83 -21.26 4.01 -16.69
C LYS A 83 -20.65 5.19 -17.45
N GLU A 84 -21.38 6.29 -17.58
CA GLU A 84 -20.91 7.47 -18.33
C GLU A 84 -19.67 8.12 -17.69
N SER A 85 -19.67 8.26 -16.36
CA SER A 85 -18.54 8.82 -15.61
C SER A 85 -17.30 7.93 -15.71
N PHE A 86 -17.51 6.61 -15.63
CA PHE A 86 -16.44 5.63 -15.83
C PHE A 86 -15.87 5.70 -17.26
N ASP A 87 -16.73 5.68 -18.29
CA ASP A 87 -16.30 5.74 -19.69
C ASP A 87 -15.52 7.03 -20.00
N LYS A 88 -15.89 8.16 -19.37
CA LYS A 88 -15.15 9.42 -19.50
C LYS A 88 -13.75 9.32 -18.89
N GLN A 89 -13.61 8.70 -17.72
CA GLN A 89 -12.30 8.47 -17.11
C GLN A 89 -11.45 7.50 -17.92
N LEU A 90 -12.05 6.43 -18.48
CA LEU A 90 -11.36 5.51 -19.38
C LEU A 90 -10.81 6.21 -20.62
N LYS A 91 -11.61 7.06 -21.27
CA LYS A 91 -11.14 7.89 -22.40
C LYS A 91 -10.00 8.82 -21.99
N SER A 92 -10.07 9.39 -20.78
CA SER A 92 -9.03 10.27 -20.25
C SER A 92 -7.72 9.51 -19.99
N ALA A 93 -7.80 8.30 -19.43
CA ALA A 93 -6.66 7.41 -19.23
C ALA A 93 -6.02 7.01 -20.57
N GLN A 94 -6.83 6.64 -21.57
CA GLN A 94 -6.36 6.33 -22.93
C GLN A 94 -5.63 7.52 -23.56
N ALA A 95 -6.20 8.73 -23.47
CA ALA A 95 -5.58 9.94 -23.98
C ALA A 95 -4.27 10.27 -23.24
N LEU A 96 -4.22 10.02 -21.93
CA LEU A 96 -3.04 10.24 -21.11
C LEU A 96 -1.88 9.33 -21.53
N ILE A 97 -2.14 8.03 -21.71
CA ILE A 97 -1.15 7.06 -22.19
C ILE A 97 -0.69 7.40 -23.60
N ALA A 98 -1.62 7.69 -24.52
CA ALA A 98 -1.29 8.06 -25.89
C ALA A 98 -0.41 9.33 -25.95
N LYS A 99 -0.70 10.33 -25.11
CA LYS A 99 0.13 11.55 -25.01
C LYS A 99 1.52 11.24 -24.48
N ALA A 100 1.64 10.38 -23.48
CA ALA A 100 2.92 9.95 -22.94
C ALA A 100 3.77 9.20 -23.99
N ASP A 101 3.14 8.34 -24.78
CA ASP A 101 3.80 7.58 -25.85
C ASP A 101 4.24 8.48 -27.02
N ALA A 102 3.48 9.52 -27.35
CA ALA A 102 3.80 10.46 -28.42
C ALA A 102 4.87 11.50 -28.03
N GLN A 103 5.22 11.59 -26.74
CA GLN A 103 6.13 12.63 -26.26
C GLN A 103 7.56 12.41 -26.78
N LYS A 104 8.14 13.46 -27.34
CA LYS A 104 9.58 13.53 -27.67
C LYS A 104 10.28 14.34 -26.57
N GLY A 105 11.23 13.73 -25.86
CA GLY A 105 11.99 14.42 -24.81
C GLY A 105 12.67 13.49 -23.83
N ARG A 106 13.59 14.01 -23.02
CA ARG A 106 14.36 13.21 -22.04
C ARG A 106 13.59 12.94 -20.74
N LYS A 107 12.64 13.79 -20.35
CA LYS A 107 11.85 13.63 -19.10
C LYS A 107 10.43 13.11 -19.41
N PRO A 108 10.00 11.98 -18.82
CA PRO A 108 8.66 11.43 -19.05
C PRO A 108 7.54 12.37 -18.57
N PHE A 109 6.55 12.62 -19.42
CA PHE A 109 5.41 13.51 -19.19
C PHE A 109 4.58 13.08 -17.98
N LEU A 110 4.40 11.78 -17.79
CA LEU A 110 3.63 11.24 -16.67
C LEU A 110 4.25 11.62 -15.31
N LEU A 111 5.58 11.80 -15.25
CA LEU A 111 6.26 12.27 -14.04
C LEU A 111 6.06 13.78 -13.75
N SER A 112 5.45 14.53 -14.65
CA SER A 112 4.98 15.90 -14.36
C SER A 112 3.65 15.94 -13.62
N ILE A 113 2.91 14.82 -13.59
CA ILE A 113 1.69 14.69 -12.81
C ILE A 113 2.11 14.50 -11.35
N PRO A 114 1.66 15.37 -10.42
CA PRO A 114 2.08 15.30 -9.03
C PRO A 114 1.68 13.99 -8.33
N GLY A 115 2.44 13.64 -7.30
CA GLY A 115 2.11 12.53 -6.40
C GLY A 115 2.32 11.15 -7.01
N ALA A 116 1.76 10.14 -6.34
CA ALA A 116 1.90 8.74 -6.73
C ALA A 116 1.23 8.39 -8.06
N LEU A 117 0.17 9.11 -8.45
CA LEU A 117 -0.54 8.87 -9.70
C LEU A 117 0.39 8.94 -10.93
N GLY A 118 1.16 10.03 -11.08
CA GLY A 118 2.07 10.20 -12.20
C GLY A 118 3.15 9.12 -12.27
N ARG A 119 3.67 8.74 -11.10
CA ARG A 119 4.70 7.70 -10.95
C ARG A 119 4.15 6.32 -11.26
N ALA A 120 2.95 6.00 -10.77
CA ALA A 120 2.27 4.74 -11.04
C ALA A 120 1.90 4.62 -12.53
N ALA A 121 1.32 5.66 -13.12
CA ALA A 121 1.02 5.67 -14.54
C ALA A 121 2.28 5.46 -15.39
N GLU A 122 3.41 6.09 -15.03
CA GLU A 122 4.68 5.87 -15.72
C GLU A 122 5.22 4.45 -15.54
N ALA A 123 5.15 3.88 -14.34
CA ALA A 123 5.53 2.49 -14.08
C ALA A 123 4.69 1.53 -14.93
N MET A 124 3.36 1.68 -14.90
CA MET A 124 2.43 0.87 -15.69
C MET A 124 2.73 0.99 -17.19
N ARG A 125 3.05 2.20 -17.68
CA ARG A 125 3.39 2.43 -19.09
C ARG A 125 4.70 1.76 -19.50
N ARG A 126 5.76 1.82 -18.66
CA ARG A 126 7.04 1.14 -18.92
C ARG A 126 6.88 -0.37 -19.02
N HIS A 127 5.98 -0.92 -18.21
CA HIS A 127 5.68 -2.35 -18.14
C HIS A 127 4.39 -2.73 -18.88
N ARG A 128 3.95 -1.92 -19.85
CA ARG A 128 2.63 -2.07 -20.51
C ARG A 128 2.35 -3.46 -21.08
N GLY A 129 3.40 -4.19 -21.48
CA GLY A 129 3.28 -5.53 -22.05
C GLY A 129 2.60 -6.53 -21.11
N VAL A 130 2.71 -6.34 -19.79
CA VAL A 130 2.09 -7.24 -18.81
C VAL A 130 0.59 -7.00 -18.61
N PHE A 131 0.04 -5.91 -19.14
CA PHE A 131 -1.37 -5.57 -18.98
C PHE A 131 -2.25 -6.14 -20.10
N ALA A 132 -1.70 -6.41 -21.29
CA ALA A 132 -2.48 -6.90 -22.42
C ALA A 132 -3.11 -8.28 -22.12
N GLY A 133 -4.43 -8.35 -22.06
CA GLY A 133 -5.16 -9.58 -21.73
C GLY A 133 -5.05 -9.98 -20.25
N ALA A 134 -4.51 -9.12 -19.39
CA ALA A 134 -4.28 -9.45 -17.98
C ALA A 134 -5.57 -9.39 -17.16
N ARG A 135 -5.65 -10.26 -16.16
CA ARG A 135 -6.53 -10.08 -15.00
C ARG A 135 -5.79 -9.26 -13.96
N VAL A 136 -6.35 -8.09 -13.62
CA VAL A 136 -5.68 -7.11 -12.77
C VAL A 136 -6.39 -6.98 -11.42
N ALA A 137 -5.64 -7.05 -10.32
CA ALA A 137 -6.11 -6.65 -9.00
C ALA A 137 -5.72 -5.20 -8.70
N VAL A 138 -6.63 -4.42 -8.11
CA VAL A 138 -6.34 -3.10 -7.56
C VAL A 138 -6.76 -3.08 -6.11
N PHE A 139 -5.82 -2.80 -5.21
CA PHE A 139 -6.06 -2.68 -3.78
C PHE A 139 -6.16 -1.20 -3.40
N GLY A 140 -7.19 -0.84 -2.62
CA GLY A 140 -7.27 0.48 -2.01
C GLY A 140 -7.68 1.60 -2.95
N SER A 141 -8.76 1.44 -3.71
CA SER A 141 -9.13 2.38 -4.75
C SER A 141 -10.58 2.84 -4.63
N GLN A 142 -10.77 4.13 -4.30
CA GLN A 142 -12.08 4.76 -4.16
C GLN A 142 -12.51 5.53 -5.43
N GLN A 143 -11.63 5.67 -6.41
CA GLN A 143 -11.91 6.28 -7.70
C GLN A 143 -11.30 5.40 -8.80
N PRO A 144 -11.95 5.22 -9.97
CA PRO A 144 -11.53 4.26 -10.99
C PRO A 144 -10.31 4.74 -11.80
N THR A 145 -9.22 5.10 -11.12
CA THR A 145 -8.02 5.71 -11.68
C THR A 145 -7.08 4.65 -12.22
N TYR A 146 -6.67 3.69 -11.39
CA TYR A 146 -5.74 2.62 -11.79
C TYR A 146 -6.43 1.55 -12.63
N GLU A 147 -7.73 1.37 -12.41
CA GLU A 147 -8.63 0.51 -13.18
C GLU A 147 -8.72 1.00 -14.62
N THR A 148 -8.95 2.30 -14.83
CA THR A 148 -9.03 2.86 -16.18
C THR A 148 -7.67 2.90 -16.87
N LEU A 149 -6.57 3.12 -16.13
CA LEU A 149 -5.21 2.98 -16.66
C LEU A 149 -4.92 1.54 -17.10
N ALA A 150 -5.25 0.54 -16.28
CA ALA A 150 -5.07 -0.88 -16.62
C ALA A 150 -5.88 -1.28 -17.86
N LEU A 151 -7.15 -0.88 -17.93
CA LEU A 151 -8.01 -1.11 -19.10
C LEU A 151 -7.49 -0.38 -20.35
N ALA A 152 -6.95 0.83 -20.22
CA ALA A 152 -6.33 1.57 -21.31
C ALA A 152 -5.05 0.91 -21.83
N LEU A 153 -4.34 0.16 -20.97
CA LEU A 153 -3.16 -0.64 -21.33
C LEU A 153 -3.51 -2.04 -21.84
N GLY A 154 -4.79 -2.40 -21.90
CA GLY A 154 -5.27 -3.63 -22.53
C GLY A 154 -5.68 -4.74 -21.56
N ALA A 155 -5.86 -4.44 -20.26
CA ALA A 155 -6.37 -5.43 -19.30
C ALA A 155 -7.70 -6.05 -19.77
N GLU A 156 -7.82 -7.37 -19.60
CA GLU A 156 -9.06 -8.10 -19.87
C GLU A 156 -10.10 -7.77 -18.82
N SER A 157 -9.69 -7.75 -17.54
CA SER A 157 -10.57 -7.49 -16.41
C SER A 157 -9.81 -6.85 -15.24
N VAL A 158 -10.55 -6.13 -14.40
CA VAL A 158 -10.03 -5.53 -13.18
C VAL A 158 -10.91 -5.90 -11.99
N THR A 159 -10.32 -6.34 -10.89
CA THR A 159 -11.00 -6.54 -9.61
C THR A 159 -10.42 -5.57 -8.58
N VAL A 160 -11.30 -4.79 -7.96
CA VAL A 160 -10.93 -3.80 -6.94
C VAL A 160 -11.27 -4.35 -5.57
N PHE A 161 -10.29 -4.34 -4.67
CA PHE A 161 -10.43 -4.72 -3.27
C PHE A 161 -10.36 -3.48 -2.39
N GLU A 162 -11.41 -3.21 -1.63
CA GLU A 162 -11.55 -2.00 -0.81
C GLU A 162 -12.38 -2.29 0.44
N TYR A 163 -12.05 -1.68 1.59
CA TYR A 163 -12.84 -1.87 2.82
C TYR A 163 -14.20 -1.18 2.75
N GLN A 164 -14.25 -0.04 2.06
CA GLN A 164 -15.45 0.73 1.78
C GLN A 164 -15.82 0.58 0.31
N VAL A 165 -16.34 -0.60 -0.03
CA VAL A 165 -16.49 -1.09 -1.42
C VAL A 165 -17.22 -0.08 -2.31
N PRO A 166 -16.53 0.53 -3.29
CA PRO A 166 -17.17 1.45 -4.22
C PRO A 166 -17.97 0.67 -5.26
N LYS A 167 -18.83 1.38 -5.98
CA LYS A 167 -19.57 0.83 -7.11
C LYS A 167 -19.08 1.45 -8.42
N PHE A 168 -18.35 0.68 -9.22
CA PHE A 168 -17.89 1.08 -10.55
C PHE A 168 -18.70 0.36 -11.62
N GLN A 169 -19.51 1.08 -12.37
CA GLN A 169 -20.36 0.50 -13.42
C GLN A 169 -19.59 0.31 -14.73
N HIS A 170 -18.91 -0.83 -14.89
CA HIS A 170 -18.27 -1.21 -16.14
C HIS A 170 -18.22 -2.74 -16.28
N PRO A 171 -18.50 -3.33 -17.46
CA PRO A 171 -18.65 -4.79 -17.62
C PRO A 171 -17.37 -5.60 -17.32
N ARG A 172 -16.20 -4.95 -17.37
CA ARG A 172 -14.90 -5.58 -17.08
C ARG A 172 -14.32 -5.22 -15.70
N VAL A 173 -15.10 -4.55 -14.85
CA VAL A 173 -14.66 -4.17 -13.50
C VAL A 173 -15.59 -4.79 -12.47
N VAL A 174 -15.00 -5.40 -11.45
CA VAL A 174 -15.68 -5.93 -10.26
C VAL A 174 -15.08 -5.24 -9.05
N THR A 175 -15.92 -4.89 -8.07
CA THR A 175 -15.48 -4.39 -6.77
C THR A 175 -15.85 -5.41 -5.69
N ALA A 176 -14.98 -5.59 -4.70
CA ALA A 176 -15.13 -6.56 -3.64
C ALA A 176 -14.57 -6.00 -2.32
N ASP A 177 -15.10 -6.50 -1.20
CA ASP A 177 -14.53 -6.19 0.11
C ASP A 177 -13.13 -6.79 0.24
N ALA A 178 -12.15 -5.99 0.64
CA ALA A 178 -10.78 -6.44 0.88
C ALA A 178 -10.70 -7.61 1.88
N ARG A 179 -11.60 -7.66 2.87
CA ARG A 179 -11.70 -8.73 3.87
C ARG A 179 -12.01 -10.09 3.23
N ALA A 180 -12.72 -10.11 2.10
CA ALA A 180 -13.09 -11.34 1.42
C ALA A 180 -11.87 -12.07 0.83
N LEU A 181 -10.84 -11.33 0.38
CA LEU A 181 -9.62 -11.91 -0.15
C LEU A 181 -8.75 -12.53 0.94
N GLY A 182 -8.71 -11.94 2.14
CA GLY A 182 -8.03 -12.53 3.29
C GLY A 182 -8.64 -13.86 3.73
N ALA A 183 -9.98 -13.96 3.75
CA ALA A 183 -10.68 -15.22 4.04
C ALA A 183 -10.41 -16.28 2.97
N ALA A 184 -10.35 -15.85 1.71
CA ALA A 184 -10.05 -16.70 0.57
C ALA A 184 -8.63 -17.29 0.58
N ALA A 185 -7.65 -16.44 0.88
CA ALA A 185 -6.26 -16.81 1.10
C ALA A 185 -6.11 -17.81 2.26
N ALA A 186 -6.82 -17.60 3.37
CA ALA A 186 -6.80 -18.50 4.52
C ALA A 186 -7.36 -19.89 4.19
N ALA A 187 -8.41 -19.98 3.36
CA ALA A 187 -8.99 -21.25 2.93
C ALA A 187 -8.05 -22.11 2.06
N GLN A 188 -7.02 -21.51 1.44
CA GLN A 188 -6.01 -22.21 0.63
C GLN A 188 -4.77 -22.65 1.45
N GLY A 189 -4.86 -22.66 2.79
CA GLY A 189 -3.74 -23.00 3.68
C GLY A 189 -2.87 -21.80 4.07
N GLY A 190 -3.30 -20.56 3.77
CA GLY A 190 -2.75 -19.34 4.35
C GLY A 190 -3.23 -19.09 5.79
N TRP A 191 -2.57 -18.17 6.51
CA TRP A 191 -2.73 -17.94 7.96
C TRP A 191 -3.35 -16.57 8.31
N PRO A 192 -4.24 -16.44 9.33
CA PRO A 192 -5.55 -17.06 9.50
C PRO A 192 -6.71 -16.14 9.02
N ALA A 193 -7.90 -16.73 8.85
CA ALA A 193 -9.15 -16.09 8.42
C ALA A 193 -9.71 -15.06 9.45
N PRO A 194 -10.50 -14.05 9.04
CA PRO A 194 -11.52 -13.49 9.92
C PRO A 194 -12.62 -14.53 10.14
N THR A 195 -12.99 -14.74 11.40
CA THR A 195 -14.27 -15.34 11.76
C THR A 195 -15.40 -14.41 11.34
N ASP A 196 -16.45 -15.02 10.79
CA ASP A 196 -17.78 -14.49 10.49
C ASP A 196 -17.96 -13.77 9.13
N GLU A 197 -18.65 -14.50 8.24
CA GLU A 197 -19.22 -14.15 6.93
C GLU A 197 -18.25 -13.65 5.83
N LEU A 198 -18.22 -14.41 4.73
CA LEU A 198 -17.64 -13.97 3.46
C LEU A 198 -18.36 -12.70 3.00
N ALA A 199 -17.64 -11.58 2.94
CA ALA A 199 -18.17 -10.36 2.37
C ALA A 199 -18.47 -10.56 0.86
N PRO A 200 -19.59 -10.00 0.34
CA PRO A 200 -19.99 -10.20 -1.06
C PRO A 200 -18.91 -9.78 -2.07
N GLY A 201 -18.70 -10.60 -3.10
CA GLY A 201 -17.81 -10.30 -4.24
C GLY A 201 -16.50 -11.11 -4.27
N GLY A 202 -15.91 -11.46 -3.12
CA GLY A 202 -14.70 -12.31 -3.08
C GLY A 202 -14.95 -13.77 -3.49
N GLU A 203 -16.21 -14.21 -3.39
CA GLU A 203 -16.66 -15.55 -3.75
C GLU A 203 -16.47 -15.88 -5.23
N ARG A 204 -16.58 -14.90 -6.13
CA ARG A 204 -16.40 -15.14 -7.58
C ARG A 204 -14.93 -15.45 -7.90
N TRP A 205 -14.01 -14.66 -7.33
CA TRP A 205 -12.57 -14.88 -7.47
C TRP A 205 -12.14 -16.24 -6.92
N LEU A 206 -12.63 -16.58 -5.72
CA LEU A 206 -12.42 -17.88 -5.08
C LEU A 206 -12.94 -19.06 -5.91
N ARG A 207 -14.17 -18.96 -6.41
CA ARG A 207 -14.81 -20.01 -7.21
C ARG A 207 -14.13 -20.22 -8.57
N GLU A 208 -13.60 -19.15 -9.15
CA GLU A 208 -12.88 -19.19 -10.43
C GLU A 208 -11.41 -19.60 -10.28
N GLY A 209 -10.93 -19.86 -9.04
CA GLY A 209 -9.61 -20.44 -8.74
C GLY A 209 -8.42 -19.64 -9.27
N GLY A 210 -8.63 -18.37 -9.61
CA GLY A 210 -7.76 -17.65 -10.53
C GLY A 210 -6.82 -16.67 -9.84
N GLN A 211 -5.51 -16.81 -10.01
CA GLN A 211 -4.55 -15.80 -9.59
C GLN A 211 -4.47 -14.64 -10.61
N PHE A 212 -4.18 -13.42 -10.14
CA PHE A 212 -4.03 -12.24 -10.99
C PHE A 212 -2.66 -12.21 -11.67
N ASP A 213 -2.62 -11.69 -12.90
CA ASP A 213 -1.37 -11.47 -13.65
C ASP A 213 -0.63 -10.24 -13.13
N VAL A 214 -1.40 -9.21 -12.76
CA VAL A 214 -0.90 -7.92 -12.28
C VAL A 214 -1.71 -7.49 -11.06
N ALA A 215 -1.05 -6.93 -10.06
CA ALA A 215 -1.67 -6.25 -8.94
C ALA A 215 -1.16 -4.81 -8.81
N LEU A 216 -1.98 -3.92 -8.27
CA LEU A 216 -1.62 -2.54 -7.94
C LEU A 216 -2.06 -2.19 -6.52
N SER A 217 -1.21 -1.48 -5.78
CA SER A 217 -1.54 -0.83 -4.51
C SER A 217 -0.77 0.48 -4.43
N VAL A 218 -1.46 1.62 -4.57
CA VAL A 218 -0.80 2.92 -4.70
C VAL A 218 -1.35 3.87 -3.63
N SER A 219 -0.52 4.19 -2.62
CA SER A 219 -0.92 4.96 -1.43
C SER A 219 -2.11 4.31 -0.71
N SER A 220 -2.03 3.00 -0.48
CA SER A 220 -3.09 2.22 0.16
C SER A 220 -2.57 1.37 1.31
N PHE A 221 -1.63 0.45 1.06
CA PHE A 221 -1.18 -0.49 2.09
C PHE A 221 -0.56 0.19 3.31
N ASP A 222 -0.08 1.42 3.18
CA ASP A 222 0.38 2.24 4.30
C ASP A 222 -0.70 2.59 5.34
N HIS A 223 -1.98 2.45 4.98
CA HIS A 223 -3.11 2.70 5.86
C HIS A 223 -3.61 1.46 6.59
N ASP A 224 -3.31 0.25 6.09
CA ASP A 224 -3.90 -1.01 6.59
C ASP A 224 -3.57 -1.27 8.07
N GLY A 225 -4.60 -1.60 8.85
CA GLY A 225 -4.46 -1.93 10.26
C GLY A 225 -4.47 -0.72 11.19
N LEU A 226 -4.70 0.49 10.68
CA LEU A 226 -4.83 1.71 11.48
C LEU A 226 -6.29 2.05 11.80
N GLY A 227 -7.25 1.35 11.20
CA GLY A 227 -8.67 1.50 11.47
C GLY A 227 -9.35 2.66 10.75
N ARG A 228 -8.61 3.50 10.03
CA ARG A 228 -9.10 4.69 9.32
C ARG A 228 -10.30 4.42 8.40
N TYR A 229 -10.36 3.23 7.81
CA TYR A 229 -11.40 2.83 6.85
C TYR A 229 -12.42 1.87 7.45
N GLY A 230 -12.40 1.67 8.78
CA GLY A 230 -13.17 0.62 9.45
C GLY A 230 -12.54 -0.78 9.30
N ASP A 231 -11.30 -0.84 8.84
CA ASP A 231 -10.45 -2.01 8.91
C ASP A 231 -10.10 -2.37 10.37
N PRO A 232 -9.85 -3.65 10.71
CA PRO A 232 -9.43 -4.01 12.06
C PRO A 232 -8.10 -3.35 12.44
N LEU A 233 -7.93 -2.98 13.71
CA LEU A 233 -6.61 -2.58 14.18
C LEU A 233 -5.65 -3.77 14.13
N CYS A 234 -4.53 -3.56 13.45
CA CYS A 234 -3.50 -4.57 13.24
C CYS A 234 -2.14 -3.89 13.04
N PRO A 235 -1.21 -4.00 14.02
CA PRO A 235 0.13 -3.44 13.91
C PRO A 235 0.86 -3.79 12.61
N ASP A 236 0.69 -5.03 12.14
CA ASP A 236 1.24 -5.54 10.88
C ASP A 236 0.19 -5.70 9.76
N GLY A 237 -0.86 -4.86 9.76
CA GLY A 237 -1.93 -4.90 8.76
C GLY A 237 -1.44 -4.72 7.32
N ASP A 238 -0.51 -3.78 7.11
CA ASP A 238 0.21 -3.54 5.86
C ASP A 238 1.03 -4.75 5.38
N LEU A 239 1.76 -5.41 6.28
CA LEU A 239 2.54 -6.61 5.96
C LEU A 239 1.60 -7.77 5.56
N ARG A 240 0.48 -7.91 6.27
CA ARG A 240 -0.55 -8.91 5.96
C ARG A 240 -1.28 -8.60 4.64
N ALA A 241 -1.46 -7.33 4.30
CA ALA A 241 -1.99 -6.93 3.00
C ALA A 241 -1.04 -7.32 1.87
N MET A 242 0.28 -7.16 2.07
CA MET A 242 1.31 -7.63 1.14
C MET A 242 1.34 -9.17 1.01
N ASP A 243 1.16 -9.92 2.10
CA ASP A 243 1.04 -11.38 2.05
C ASP A 243 -0.21 -11.81 1.26
N THR A 244 -1.31 -11.10 1.45
CA THR A 244 -2.56 -11.34 0.71
C THR A 244 -2.34 -11.08 -0.78
N ALA A 245 -1.66 -9.99 -1.15
CA ALA A 245 -1.28 -9.72 -2.54
C ALA A 245 -0.36 -10.82 -3.11
N MET A 246 0.59 -11.33 -2.31
CA MET A 246 1.47 -12.43 -2.71
C MET A 246 0.67 -13.70 -3.01
N LEU A 247 -0.36 -14.02 -2.22
CA LEU A 247 -1.22 -15.17 -2.48
C LEU A 247 -2.11 -14.97 -3.72
N ALA A 248 -2.61 -13.75 -3.93
CA ALA A 248 -3.52 -13.43 -5.02
C ALA A 248 -2.84 -13.33 -6.40
N VAL A 249 -1.57 -12.91 -6.45
CA VAL A 249 -0.79 -12.80 -7.69
C VAL A 249 -0.24 -14.16 -8.10
N ARG A 250 -0.18 -14.45 -9.40
CA ARG A 250 0.38 -15.71 -9.89
C ARG A 250 1.90 -15.73 -9.86
N PRO A 251 2.56 -16.91 -9.78
CA PRO A 251 4.00 -17.00 -10.00
C PRO A 251 4.42 -16.27 -11.29
N GLY A 252 5.42 -15.40 -11.18
CA GLY A 252 5.89 -14.54 -12.27
C GLY A 252 5.02 -13.31 -12.57
N GLY A 253 3.85 -13.16 -11.93
CA GLY A 253 3.03 -11.96 -12.00
C GLY A 253 3.67 -10.76 -11.29
N LEU A 254 3.21 -9.56 -11.62
CA LEU A 254 3.78 -8.31 -11.10
C LEU A 254 2.86 -7.61 -10.10
N LEU A 255 3.44 -6.99 -9.08
CA LEU A 255 2.80 -6.05 -8.17
C LEU A 255 3.45 -4.66 -8.36
N PHE A 256 2.62 -3.66 -8.63
CA PHE A 256 3.02 -2.26 -8.62
C PHE A 256 2.60 -1.66 -7.28
N VAL A 257 3.56 -1.38 -6.41
CA VAL A 257 3.29 -0.85 -5.06
C VAL A 257 3.95 0.50 -4.83
N SER A 258 3.22 1.42 -4.22
CA SER A 258 3.70 2.77 -3.86
C SER A 258 3.28 3.07 -2.43
N VAL A 259 4.25 3.41 -1.58
CA VAL A 259 4.05 3.75 -0.18
C VAL A 259 4.94 4.93 0.22
N PRO A 260 4.62 5.68 1.29
CA PRO A 260 5.48 6.76 1.77
C PRO A 260 6.84 6.24 2.24
N VAL A 261 7.93 6.71 1.63
CA VAL A 261 9.31 6.35 1.96
C VAL A 261 10.00 7.50 2.69
N GLY A 262 10.73 7.15 3.74
CA GLY A 262 11.55 8.05 4.56
C GLY A 262 11.87 7.42 5.91
N PRO A 263 12.42 8.16 6.89
CA PRO A 263 12.69 7.61 8.22
C PRO A 263 11.41 6.99 8.81
N ASP A 264 11.49 5.74 9.29
CA ASP A 264 10.33 4.98 9.77
C ASP A 264 9.47 5.82 10.72
N ALA A 265 8.16 5.84 10.51
CA ALA A 265 7.24 6.57 11.38
C ALA A 265 5.82 6.03 11.26
N VAL A 266 5.02 6.22 12.32
CA VAL A 266 3.58 5.96 12.30
C VAL A 266 2.84 7.27 12.60
N ALA A 267 2.06 7.77 11.64
CA ALA A 267 1.05 8.79 11.91
C ALA A 267 -0.26 8.08 12.24
N PHE A 268 -0.51 7.73 13.50
CA PHE A 268 -1.74 7.05 13.88
C PHE A 268 -2.89 8.05 13.91
N ASN A 269 -4.07 7.83 13.32
CA ASN A 269 -4.54 6.65 12.56
C ASN A 269 -4.43 6.81 11.03
N LEU A 270 -3.64 7.75 10.55
CA LEU A 270 -3.54 8.12 9.13
C LEU A 270 -2.78 7.10 8.28
N MET A 271 -1.47 6.90 8.52
CA MET A 271 -0.58 6.13 7.65
C MET A 271 0.75 5.73 8.31
N ARG A 272 1.49 4.83 7.66
CA ARG A 272 2.90 4.52 7.96
C ARG A 272 3.84 5.13 6.92
N ARG A 273 5.04 5.53 7.37
CA ARG A 273 6.19 5.84 6.51
C ARG A 273 7.25 4.77 6.70
N TYR A 274 7.79 4.29 5.59
CA TYR A 274 8.67 3.12 5.53
C TYR A 274 10.11 3.53 5.33
N GLY A 275 10.93 3.20 6.33
CA GLY A 275 12.37 3.41 6.34
C GLY A 275 13.12 2.08 6.42
N ARG A 276 14.36 2.14 6.93
CA ARG A 276 15.28 1.00 6.99
C ARG A 276 14.78 -0.15 7.87
N GLN A 277 13.85 0.09 8.80
CA GLN A 277 13.28 -0.95 9.66
C GLN A 277 12.09 -1.66 9.02
N ARG A 278 11.11 -0.90 8.48
CA ARG A 278 9.83 -1.48 8.03
C ARG A 278 9.77 -1.77 6.53
N LEU A 279 10.45 -0.99 5.70
CA LEU A 279 10.43 -1.20 4.24
C LEU A 279 10.90 -2.61 3.83
N PRO A 280 11.97 -3.19 4.42
CA PRO A 280 12.39 -4.56 4.11
C PRO A 280 11.32 -5.60 4.41
N LEU A 281 10.59 -5.42 5.53
CA LEU A 281 9.52 -6.32 5.96
C LEU A 281 8.34 -6.25 5.00
N LEU A 282 7.99 -5.03 4.55
CA LEU A 282 6.90 -4.82 3.59
C LEU A 282 7.19 -5.51 2.24
N LEU A 283 8.44 -5.43 1.76
CA LEU A 283 8.84 -5.96 0.46
C LEU A 283 9.27 -7.45 0.52
N GLU A 284 9.36 -8.03 1.70
CA GLU A 284 9.83 -9.39 1.93
C GLU A 284 9.14 -10.43 1.04
N GLY A 285 9.91 -11.37 0.50
CA GLY A 285 9.42 -12.43 -0.38
C GLY A 285 9.20 -12.02 -1.84
N TRP A 286 9.23 -10.73 -2.17
CA TRP A 286 9.13 -10.25 -3.55
C TRP A 286 10.50 -10.11 -4.23
N THR A 287 10.52 -10.21 -5.56
CA THR A 287 11.71 -9.91 -6.37
C THR A 287 11.62 -8.50 -6.94
N ASP A 288 12.68 -7.71 -6.80
CA ASP A 288 12.81 -6.36 -7.38
C ASP A 288 12.91 -6.44 -8.91
N VAL A 289 12.10 -5.66 -9.62
CA VAL A 289 12.10 -5.59 -11.09
C VAL A 289 12.45 -4.20 -11.60
N ASP A 290 11.81 -3.17 -11.06
CA ASP A 290 12.01 -1.78 -11.43
C ASP A 290 11.58 -0.86 -10.28
N ARG A 291 12.14 0.34 -10.25
CA ARG A 291 11.77 1.38 -9.28
C ARG A 291 11.63 2.72 -9.98
N VAL A 292 10.44 3.31 -9.95
CA VAL A 292 10.18 4.60 -10.58
C VAL A 292 10.40 5.72 -9.56
N THR A 293 11.31 6.63 -9.90
CA THR A 293 11.74 7.79 -9.11
C THR A 293 12.41 7.46 -7.76
N TRP A 294 12.83 6.21 -7.52
CA TRP A 294 13.52 5.80 -6.28
C TRP A 294 14.85 6.53 -6.07
N GLU A 295 15.08 6.96 -4.84
CA GLU A 295 16.24 7.70 -4.37
C GLU A 295 16.56 7.17 -2.95
N ASP A 296 17.74 6.54 -2.79
CA ASP A 296 18.12 5.83 -1.55
C ASP A 296 18.34 6.78 -0.37
N ASP A 297 18.90 7.96 -0.63
CA ASP A 297 19.14 9.03 0.36
C ASP A 297 17.85 9.55 1.01
N ARG A 298 16.69 9.29 0.40
CA ARG A 298 15.39 9.64 0.96
C ARG A 298 15.02 8.81 2.18
N LEU A 299 15.61 7.64 2.38
CA LEU A 299 15.38 6.81 3.57
C LEU A 299 15.83 7.51 4.85
N ASP A 300 16.84 8.37 4.77
CA ASP A 300 17.42 9.07 5.91
C ASP A 300 17.04 10.57 5.94
N ALA A 301 16.38 11.06 4.90
CA ALA A 301 15.98 12.46 4.79
C ALA A 301 14.75 12.75 5.67
N GLU A 302 14.97 13.38 6.82
CA GLU A 302 13.88 13.84 7.68
C GLU A 302 12.98 14.85 6.93
N VAL A 303 11.72 14.48 6.79
CA VAL A 303 10.66 15.31 6.22
C VAL A 303 9.44 15.29 7.11
N ASP A 304 8.65 16.36 7.08
CA ASP A 304 7.31 16.39 7.68
C ASP A 304 6.53 15.17 7.18
N ILE A 305 5.93 14.40 8.09
CA ILE A 305 5.17 13.19 7.76
C ILE A 305 4.04 13.47 6.77
N ARG A 306 3.52 14.70 6.71
CA ARG A 306 2.50 15.15 5.72
C ARG A 306 3.05 15.28 4.31
N ARG A 307 4.37 15.33 4.12
CA ARG A 307 5.02 15.47 2.82
C ARG A 307 5.58 14.11 2.41
N THR A 308 4.73 13.32 1.76
CA THR A 308 5.11 11.98 1.34
C THR A 308 5.98 12.00 0.09
N TYR A 309 6.97 11.12 0.09
CA TYR A 309 7.71 10.74 -1.09
C TYR A 309 7.39 9.29 -1.38
N GLU A 310 6.79 9.04 -2.53
CA GLU A 310 6.16 7.76 -2.83
C GLU A 310 6.68 7.23 -4.17
N PRO A 311 7.87 6.64 -4.19
CA PRO A 311 8.35 5.92 -5.37
C PRO A 311 7.46 4.70 -5.63
N VAL A 312 7.46 4.23 -6.87
CA VAL A 312 6.75 2.99 -7.23
C VAL A 312 7.76 1.87 -7.36
N PHE A 313 7.55 0.81 -6.61
CA PHE A 313 8.26 -0.46 -6.77
C PHE A 313 7.45 -1.35 -7.69
N VAL A 314 8.11 -1.89 -8.71
CA VAL A 314 7.59 -2.98 -9.54
C VAL A 314 8.23 -4.25 -9.03
N LEU A 315 7.40 -5.09 -8.45
CA LEU A 315 7.79 -6.31 -7.76
C LEU A 315 7.26 -7.51 -8.52
N ARG A 316 7.99 -8.61 -8.51
CA ARG A 316 7.55 -9.87 -9.10
C ARG A 316 7.42 -10.95 -8.05
N LYS A 317 6.34 -11.72 -8.11
CA LYS A 317 6.22 -12.95 -7.32
C LYS A 317 7.22 -13.98 -7.87
N PRO A 318 8.16 -14.48 -7.05
CA PRO A 318 9.13 -15.46 -7.50
C PRO A 318 8.45 -16.71 -8.09
N ALA A 319 9.09 -17.32 -9.09
CA ALA A 319 8.69 -18.65 -9.52
C ALA A 319 9.06 -19.69 -8.45
N ALA A 320 8.47 -20.88 -8.52
CA ALA A 320 8.84 -21.96 -7.60
C ALA A 320 10.36 -22.27 -7.70
N GLY A 321 11.05 -22.24 -6.56
CA GLY A 321 12.50 -22.47 -6.48
C GLY A 321 13.38 -21.24 -6.76
N GLU A 322 12.79 -20.10 -7.12
CA GLU A 322 13.52 -18.85 -7.28
C GLU A 322 13.68 -18.12 -5.94
N GLN A 323 14.88 -17.62 -5.68
CA GLN A 323 15.17 -16.84 -4.47
C GLN A 323 14.68 -15.39 -4.66
N PRO A 324 13.88 -14.85 -3.72
CA PRO A 324 13.48 -13.45 -3.75
C PRO A 324 14.66 -12.51 -3.48
N THR A 325 14.44 -11.21 -3.64
CA THR A 325 15.44 -10.19 -3.29
C THR A 325 15.68 -10.18 -1.78
N ASP A 326 16.95 -10.13 -1.37
CA ASP A 326 17.36 -9.93 0.03
C ASP A 326 17.15 -8.47 0.42
N TRP A 327 15.90 -8.08 0.66
CA TRP A 327 15.51 -6.70 0.94
C TRP A 327 16.14 -6.14 2.21
N LEU A 328 16.41 -7.00 3.20
CA LEU A 328 17.10 -6.58 4.42
C LEU A 328 18.51 -6.11 4.08
N ARG A 329 19.25 -6.88 3.29
CA ARG A 329 20.57 -6.47 2.80
C ARG A 329 20.47 -5.24 1.92
N GLU A 330 19.53 -5.20 0.97
CA GLU A 330 19.39 -4.08 0.04
C GLU A 330 19.13 -2.75 0.77
N MET A 331 18.22 -2.71 1.74
CA MET A 331 17.88 -1.48 2.46
C MET A 331 18.85 -1.14 3.60
N ARG A 332 19.70 -2.08 4.01
CA ARG A 332 20.78 -1.84 4.98
C ARG A 332 22.12 -1.50 4.33
N ARG A 333 22.21 -1.46 3.00
CA ARG A 333 23.40 -0.92 2.33
C ARG A 333 23.63 0.50 2.88
N ALA A 334 24.83 0.70 3.41
CA ALA A 334 25.25 2.01 3.87
C ALA A 334 25.12 3.01 2.71
N ALA A 335 24.64 4.22 3.01
CA ALA A 335 24.77 5.32 2.07
C ALA A 335 26.25 5.41 1.64
N PRO A 336 26.57 5.57 0.35
CA PRO A 336 27.95 5.73 -0.09
C PRO A 336 28.58 6.92 0.67
N GLY A 337 29.39 6.65 1.70
CA GLY A 337 29.92 7.70 2.57
C GLY A 337 30.31 7.29 3.99
N THR A 338 29.78 6.20 4.55
CA THR A 338 30.31 5.62 5.79
C THR A 338 31.24 4.47 5.43
N GLN A 339 32.54 4.77 5.33
CA GLN A 339 33.56 3.74 5.36
C GLN A 339 33.47 3.03 6.71
N ASP A 340 33.25 1.71 6.68
CA ASP A 340 33.58 0.83 7.79
C ASP A 340 35.08 1.00 8.06
N GLU A 341 35.43 1.65 9.17
CA GLU A 341 36.75 1.49 9.76
C GLU A 341 36.81 0.10 10.43
N LEU A 342 37.89 -0.60 10.09
CA LEU A 342 38.28 -1.98 10.40
C LEU A 342 38.11 -2.43 11.85
#